data_AF-A0A7C4DL56-F1
#
_entry.id   AF-A0A7C4DL56-F1
#
_cell.length_a   1.000
_cell.length_b   1.000
_cell.length_c   1.000
_cell.angle_alpha   90.00
_cell.angle_beta   90.00
_cell.angle_gamma   90.00
#
_symmetry.space_group_name_H-M   'P 1'
#
loop_
_entity.id
_entity.type
_entity.pdbx_description
1 polymer ?
#
loop_
_entity_poly.entity_id
_entity_poly.type
_entity_poly.pdbx_seq_one_letter_code
_entity_poly.pdbx_strand_id
1 'polypeptide(L)'
;MRITILGCGTSTGVPVIACPCDVCRSADPRNRRTRSSIVVAQNGANLLVDTAPDLRFQAMAAGLTHIEAVLYTHDHADHTHGINDLRHLNRLMGGDGIAIHGQAAHLDVLRAMFPYCFGAGADAYAKHHAVYAKLYGDLRERFAEMATLV
;
A
#
# COMPACT_ATOMS: atom_id res chain seq x y z
N MET A 1 18.03 -14.44 -11.41
CA MET A 1 17.21 -13.22 -11.32
C MET A 1 15.86 -13.50 -11.93
N ARG A 2 14.76 -13.07 -11.29
CA ARG A 2 13.37 -13.24 -11.76
C ARG A 2 12.65 -11.90 -11.68
N ILE A 3 11.92 -11.52 -12.72
CA ILE A 3 11.09 -10.31 -12.73
C ILE A 3 9.64 -10.74 -12.81
N THR A 4 8.80 -10.22 -11.91
CA THR A 4 7.35 -10.45 -11.93
C THR A 4 6.66 -9.13 -12.22
N ILE A 5 5.81 -9.11 -13.25
CA ILE A 5 4.96 -7.97 -13.56
C ILE A 5 3.77 -8.02 -12.61
N LEU A 6 3.70 -7.03 -11.71
CA LEU A 6 2.60 -6.89 -10.76
C LEU A 6 1.42 -6.17 -11.41
N GLY A 7 1.71 -5.20 -12.27
CA GLY A 7 0.74 -4.52 -13.11
C GLY A 7 1.39 -3.94 -14.36
N CYS A 8 0.60 -3.76 -15.40
CA CYS A 8 1.01 -3.25 -16.71
C CYS A 8 -0.02 -2.27 -17.31
N GLY A 9 -0.89 -1.73 -16.46
CA GLY A 9 -1.87 -0.72 -16.81
C GLY A 9 -1.29 0.69 -16.78
N THR A 10 -2.02 1.60 -17.43
CA THR A 10 -1.79 3.05 -17.32
C THR A 10 -2.17 3.56 -15.91
N SER A 11 -2.08 4.87 -15.68
CA SER A 11 -2.36 5.52 -14.40
C SER A 11 -3.79 5.36 -13.88
N THR A 12 -4.70 4.93 -14.74
CA THR A 12 -6.10 4.61 -14.40
C THR A 12 -6.38 3.11 -14.32
N GLY A 13 -5.43 2.26 -14.70
CA GLY A 13 -5.63 0.83 -14.91
C GLY A 13 -6.52 0.51 -16.12
N VAL A 14 -6.86 -0.76 -16.29
CA VAL A 14 -7.88 -1.23 -17.23
C VAL A 14 -8.72 -2.29 -16.54
N PRO A 15 -10.06 -2.17 -16.50
CA PRO A 15 -10.88 -1.14 -17.15
C PRO A 15 -10.77 0.25 -16.52
N VAL A 16 -10.94 1.29 -17.34
CA VAL A 16 -11.08 2.68 -16.88
C VAL A 16 -12.50 2.88 -16.36
N ILE A 17 -12.64 3.67 -15.27
CA ILE A 17 -13.93 4.00 -14.66
C ILE A 17 -14.90 4.52 -15.73
N ALA A 18 -16.06 3.88 -15.84
CA ALA A 18 -17.15 4.22 -16.77
C ALA A 18 -16.77 4.26 -18.28
N CYS A 19 -15.69 3.61 -18.70
CA CYS A 19 -15.31 3.57 -20.12
C CYS A 19 -16.05 2.44 -20.87
N PRO A 20 -16.82 2.75 -21.93
CA PRO A 20 -17.59 1.76 -22.67
C PRO A 20 -16.81 1.12 -23.84
N CYS A 21 -15.50 1.35 -23.97
CA CYS A 21 -14.73 0.81 -25.09
C CYS A 21 -14.61 -0.73 -25.03
N ASP A 22 -14.29 -1.34 -26.16
CA ASP A 22 -14.25 -2.81 -26.27
C ASP A 22 -13.15 -3.43 -25.40
N VAL A 23 -12.04 -2.73 -25.19
CA VAL A 23 -10.97 -3.20 -24.29
C VAL A 23 -11.44 -3.23 -22.83
N CYS A 24 -12.15 -2.20 -22.37
CA CYS A 24 -12.66 -2.14 -20.99
C CYS A 24 -13.82 -3.13 -20.74
N ARG A 25 -14.58 -3.48 -21.79
CA ARG A 25 -15.66 -4.49 -21.72
C ARG A 25 -15.21 -5.91 -22.05
N SER A 26 -13.96 -6.09 -22.44
CA SER A 26 -13.39 -7.38 -22.84
C SER A 26 -13.52 -8.43 -21.75
N ALA A 27 -13.92 -9.66 -22.13
CA ALA A 27 -13.90 -10.82 -21.25
C ALA A 27 -12.50 -11.45 -21.09
N ASP A 28 -11.54 -11.14 -21.96
CA ASP A 28 -10.15 -11.63 -21.83
C ASP A 28 -9.52 -11.11 -20.51
N PRO A 29 -9.12 -12.00 -19.58
CA PRO A 29 -8.50 -11.59 -18.32
C PRO A 29 -7.21 -10.79 -18.48
N ARG A 30 -6.48 -10.90 -19.61
CA ARG A 30 -5.27 -10.12 -19.89
C ARG A 30 -5.54 -8.63 -20.11
N ASN A 31 -6.80 -8.27 -20.35
CA ASN A 31 -7.24 -6.87 -20.42
C ASN A 31 -7.59 -6.28 -19.05
N ARG A 32 -7.53 -7.07 -17.97
CA ARG A 32 -7.60 -6.55 -16.59
C ARG A 32 -6.19 -6.21 -16.12
N ARG A 33 -5.87 -4.92 -16.04
CA ARG A 33 -4.52 -4.43 -15.76
C ARG A 33 -4.57 -3.46 -14.59
N THR A 34 -3.94 -3.86 -13.49
CA THR A 34 -3.59 -2.94 -12.39
C THR A 34 -2.49 -1.98 -12.84
N ARG A 35 -2.31 -0.88 -12.11
CA ARG A 35 -1.28 0.14 -12.40
C ARG A 35 0.13 -0.46 -12.38
N SER A 36 1.02 0.15 -13.16
CA SER A 36 2.34 -0.37 -13.45
C SER A 36 3.19 -0.53 -12.18
N SER A 37 3.70 -1.74 -11.96
CA SER A 37 4.64 -2.07 -10.89
C SER A 37 5.27 -3.44 -11.20
N ILE A 38 6.48 -3.67 -10.70
CA ILE A 38 7.18 -4.96 -10.81
C ILE A 38 7.85 -5.32 -9.49
N VAL A 39 8.15 -6.60 -9.31
CA VAL A 39 9.12 -7.06 -8.30
C VAL A 39 10.26 -7.79 -8.98
N VAL A 40 11.49 -7.42 -8.62
CA VAL A 40 12.73 -8.07 -9.07
C VAL A 40 13.26 -8.92 -7.93
N ALA A 41 13.31 -10.23 -8.14
CA ALA A 41 13.78 -11.21 -7.17
C ALA A 41 15.16 -11.77 -7.55
N GLN A 42 16.11 -11.72 -6.62
CA GLN A 42 17.45 -12.27 -6.79
C GLN A 42 18.03 -12.70 -5.44
N ASN A 43 18.60 -13.91 -5.39
CA ASN A 43 19.28 -14.45 -4.20
C ASN A 43 18.45 -14.39 -2.91
N GLY A 44 17.14 -14.61 -3.02
CA GLY A 44 16.22 -14.55 -1.88
C GLY A 44 15.74 -13.14 -1.51
N ALA A 45 16.26 -12.09 -2.15
CA ALA A 45 15.80 -10.72 -1.97
C ALA A 45 14.82 -10.29 -3.07
N ASN A 46 13.87 -9.42 -2.72
CA ASN A 46 12.88 -8.75 -3.55
C ASN A 46 13.07 -7.23 -3.51
N LEU A 47 13.33 -6.64 -4.68
CA LEU A 47 13.20 -5.20 -4.92
C LEU A 47 11.82 -4.92 -5.51
N LEU A 48 10.99 -4.18 -4.78
CA LEU A 48 9.73 -3.67 -5.31
C LEU A 48 10.00 -2.38 -6.10
N VAL A 49 9.43 -2.26 -7.30
CA VAL A 49 9.49 -1.03 -8.09
C VAL A 49 8.10 -0.39 -8.10
N ASP A 50 8.03 0.81 -7.52
CA ASP A 50 6.82 1.58 -7.25
C ASP A 50 5.82 0.89 -6.31
N THR A 51 5.07 1.70 -5.55
CA THR A 51 3.94 1.26 -4.71
C THR A 51 2.64 1.75 -5.30
N ALA A 52 2.21 1.08 -6.37
CA ALA A 52 0.94 1.39 -7.02
C ALA A 52 -0.24 1.32 -6.03
N PRO A 53 -1.34 2.09 -6.23
CA PRO A 53 -2.57 1.97 -5.46
C PRO A 53 -3.12 0.54 -5.33
N ASP A 54 -2.79 -0.32 -6.29
CA ASP A 54 -3.22 -1.72 -6.35
C ASP A 54 -2.29 -2.66 -5.54
N LEU A 55 -1.26 -2.14 -4.85
CA LEU A 55 -0.17 -2.91 -4.24
C LEU A 55 -0.67 -4.04 -3.35
N ARG A 56 -1.68 -3.82 -2.51
CA ARG A 56 -2.27 -4.88 -1.69
C ARG A 56 -2.66 -6.11 -2.52
N PHE A 57 -3.41 -5.92 -3.60
CA PHE A 57 -3.87 -7.03 -4.44
C PHE A 57 -2.75 -7.61 -5.29
N GLN A 58 -1.85 -6.76 -5.78
CA GLN A 58 -0.64 -7.17 -6.50
C GLN A 58 0.26 -8.07 -5.65
N ALA A 59 0.54 -7.68 -4.41
CA ALA A 59 1.36 -8.43 -3.48
C ALA A 59 0.72 -9.78 -3.12
N MET A 60 -0.60 -9.81 -2.85
CA MET A 60 -1.32 -11.06 -2.59
C MET A 60 -1.29 -12.01 -3.79
N ALA A 61 -1.54 -11.49 -5.00
CA ALA A 61 -1.51 -12.30 -6.22
C ALA A 61 -0.11 -12.86 -6.53
N ALA A 62 0.93 -12.10 -6.19
CA ALA A 62 2.33 -12.52 -6.36
C ALA A 62 2.87 -13.38 -5.20
N GLY A 63 2.10 -13.57 -4.12
CA GLY A 63 2.57 -14.25 -2.91
C GLY A 63 3.74 -13.53 -2.23
N LEU A 64 3.78 -12.20 -2.29
CA LEU A 64 4.87 -11.39 -1.75
C LEU A 64 4.79 -11.31 -0.23
N THR A 65 5.81 -11.81 0.46
CA THR A 65 5.83 -11.88 1.94
C THR A 65 6.89 -10.97 2.58
N HIS A 66 7.88 -10.50 1.81
CA HIS A 66 8.95 -9.62 2.26
C HIS A 66 9.52 -8.83 1.07
N ILE A 67 10.15 -7.69 1.35
CA ILE A 67 10.91 -6.87 0.39
C ILE A 67 12.13 -6.25 1.07
N GLU A 68 13.25 -6.14 0.39
CA GLU A 68 14.46 -5.53 0.96
C GLU A 68 14.46 -4.02 0.76
N ALA A 69 13.89 -3.58 -0.37
CA ALA A 69 13.79 -2.17 -0.68
C ALA A 69 12.65 -1.87 -1.66
N VAL A 70 12.32 -0.60 -1.74
CA VAL A 70 11.46 -0.02 -2.77
C VAL A 70 12.28 0.94 -3.62
N LEU A 71 12.21 0.80 -4.94
CA LEU A 71 12.68 1.79 -5.90
C LEU A 71 11.49 2.54 -6.46
N TYR A 72 11.42 3.85 -6.25
CA TYR A 72 10.46 4.71 -6.92
C TYR A 72 11.04 5.26 -8.22
N THR A 73 10.26 5.15 -9.29
CA THR A 73 10.59 5.74 -10.58
C THR A 73 10.36 7.25 -10.57
N HIS A 74 9.21 7.69 -10.07
CA HIS A 74 8.81 9.10 -9.91
C HIS A 74 7.63 9.24 -8.94
N ASP A 75 7.19 10.47 -8.65
CA ASP A 75 6.24 10.79 -7.57
C ASP A 75 4.76 10.80 -7.96
N HIS A 76 4.39 10.34 -9.16
CA HIS A 76 2.98 10.30 -9.56
C HIS A 76 2.16 9.31 -8.72
N ALA A 77 0.86 9.61 -8.59
CA ALA A 77 -0.06 8.91 -7.70
C ALA A 77 -0.19 7.41 -8.00
N ASP A 78 -0.20 7.05 -9.28
CA ASP A 78 -0.28 5.67 -9.74
C ASP A 78 0.96 4.82 -9.42
N HIS A 79 2.05 5.46 -8.99
CA HIS A 79 3.29 4.84 -8.58
C HIS A 79 3.55 4.90 -7.05
N THR A 80 2.80 5.72 -6.31
CA THR A 80 3.15 6.03 -4.91
C THR A 80 2.03 5.84 -3.89
N HIS A 81 0.76 5.86 -4.32
CA HIS A 81 -0.37 5.90 -3.38
C HIS A 81 -0.69 4.55 -2.70
N GLY A 82 0.02 3.47 -3.04
CA GLY A 82 -0.03 2.20 -2.32
C GLY A 82 0.94 2.12 -1.13
N ILE A 83 1.77 3.14 -0.90
CA ILE A 83 2.86 3.11 0.10
C ILE A 83 2.41 2.68 1.51
N ASN A 84 1.19 2.97 1.92
CA ASN A 84 0.69 2.60 3.24
C ASN A 84 0.59 1.08 3.45
N ASP A 85 0.39 0.30 2.39
CA ASP A 85 0.31 -1.17 2.47
C ASP A 85 1.66 -1.80 2.86
N LEU A 86 2.77 -1.09 2.67
CA LEU A 86 4.10 -1.53 3.13
C LEU A 86 4.17 -1.72 4.64
N ARG A 87 3.30 -1.07 5.42
CA ARG A 87 3.30 -1.15 6.88
C ARG A 87 3.19 -2.59 7.38
N HIS A 88 2.37 -3.41 6.72
CA HIS A 88 2.20 -4.80 7.13
C HIS A 88 3.46 -5.63 6.80
N LEU A 89 4.04 -5.45 5.61
CA LEU A 89 5.30 -6.10 5.22
C LEU A 89 6.43 -5.71 6.18
N ASN A 90 6.59 -4.42 6.46
CA ASN A 90 7.58 -3.92 7.42
C ASN A 90 7.43 -4.60 8.79
N ARG A 91 6.20 -4.72 9.30
CA ARG A 91 5.94 -5.39 10.59
C ARG A 91 6.34 -6.87 10.57
N LEU A 92 6.08 -7.57 9.48
CA LEU A 92 6.49 -8.98 9.34
C LEU A 92 8.02 -9.13 9.27
N MET A 93 8.71 -8.10 8.78
CA MET A 93 10.17 -8.05 8.66
C MET A 93 10.90 -7.51 9.89
N GLY A 94 10.19 -7.29 11.02
CA GLY A 94 10.79 -6.82 12.28
C GLY A 94 10.54 -5.34 12.60
N GLY A 95 10.09 -4.55 11.62
CA GLY A 95 9.64 -3.18 11.85
C GLY A 95 10.71 -2.09 11.81
N ASP A 96 11.96 -2.42 11.48
CA ASP A 96 13.10 -1.48 11.43
C ASP A 96 13.02 -0.46 10.28
N GLY A 97 11.99 -0.56 9.43
CA GLY A 97 11.80 0.28 8.25
C GLY A 97 12.23 -0.45 6.97
N ILE A 98 11.74 0.08 5.85
CA ILE A 98 12.08 -0.44 4.51
C ILE A 98 12.92 0.62 3.80
N ALA A 99 14.03 0.20 3.19
CA ALA A 99 14.85 1.10 2.41
C ALA A 99 14.08 1.62 1.18
N ILE A 100 14.15 2.92 0.94
CA ILE A 100 13.50 3.58 -0.20
C ILE A 100 14.57 4.28 -1.03
N HIS A 101 14.56 4.00 -2.33
CA HIS A 101 15.45 4.59 -3.33
C HIS A 101 14.65 5.31 -4.41
N GLY A 102 15.26 6.32 -5.02
CA GLY A 102 14.67 7.16 -6.06
C GLY A 102 15.46 8.46 -6.19
N GLN A 103 15.13 9.27 -7.20
CA GLN A 103 15.72 10.60 -7.32
C GLN A 103 15.27 11.48 -6.14
N ALA A 104 16.20 12.25 -5.57
CA ALA A 104 15.96 13.05 -4.35
C ALA A 104 14.70 13.93 -4.45
N ALA A 105 14.52 14.63 -5.59
CA ALA A 105 13.36 15.49 -5.81
C ALA A 105 12.02 14.74 -5.70
N HIS A 106 11.92 13.53 -6.26
CA HIS A 106 10.71 12.71 -6.17
C HIS A 106 10.49 12.19 -4.73
N LEU A 107 11.56 11.85 -4.02
CA LEU A 107 11.46 11.41 -2.62
C LEU A 107 11.04 12.54 -1.68
N ASP A 108 11.40 13.78 -1.97
CA ASP A 108 10.95 14.95 -1.18
C ASP A 108 9.45 15.18 -1.33
N VAL A 109 8.91 15.04 -2.55
CA VAL A 109 7.45 15.07 -2.78
C VAL A 109 6.78 13.90 -2.05
N LEU A 110 7.34 12.70 -2.12
CA LEU A 110 6.80 11.53 -1.43
C LEU A 110 6.73 11.71 0.09
N ARG A 111 7.76 12.32 0.70
CA ARG A 111 7.78 12.67 2.13
C ARG A 111 6.72 13.71 2.48
N ALA A 112 6.50 14.69 1.61
CA ALA A 112 5.46 15.70 1.81
C ALA A 112 4.04 15.12 1.68
N MET A 113 3.82 14.17 0.76
CA MET A 113 2.53 13.50 0.59
C MET A 113 2.20 12.52 1.72
N PHE A 114 3.21 11.80 2.24
CA PHE A 114 3.02 10.74 3.22
C PHE A 114 3.90 10.90 4.47
N PRO A 115 3.86 12.06 5.16
CA PRO A 115 4.81 12.36 6.23
C PRO A 115 4.79 11.32 7.37
N TYR A 116 3.63 10.72 7.63
CA TYR A 116 3.48 9.67 8.65
C TYR A 116 4.19 8.35 8.29
N CYS A 117 4.38 8.04 7.00
CA CYS A 117 5.16 6.89 6.56
C CYS A 117 6.66 7.08 6.84
N PHE A 118 7.10 8.32 7.06
CA PHE A 118 8.48 8.70 7.35
C PHE A 118 8.66 9.15 8.81
N GLY A 119 7.77 8.72 9.72
CA GLY A 119 7.90 8.94 11.15
C GLY A 119 7.27 10.23 11.68
N ALA A 120 6.71 11.11 10.83
CA ALA A 120 6.02 12.29 11.32
C ALA A 120 4.74 11.91 12.09
N GLY A 121 4.55 12.46 13.28
CA GLY A 121 3.34 12.24 14.07
C GLY A 121 3.24 10.88 14.78
N ALA A 122 4.35 10.14 14.92
CA ALA A 122 4.40 8.92 15.74
C ALA A 122 3.88 9.16 17.18
N ASP A 123 4.24 10.30 17.77
CA ASP A 123 3.76 10.72 19.09
C ASP A 123 2.27 11.04 19.13
N ALA A 124 1.71 11.56 18.04
CA ALA A 124 0.28 11.82 17.92
C ALA A 124 -0.50 10.50 17.82
N TYR A 125 -0.02 9.53 17.04
CA TYR A 125 -0.67 8.22 16.92
C TYR A 125 -0.82 7.51 18.27
N ALA A 126 0.23 7.52 19.11
CA ALA A 126 0.18 6.95 20.45
C ALA A 126 -0.90 7.62 21.34
N LYS A 127 -1.03 8.95 21.26
CA LYS A 127 -2.05 9.72 21.99
C LYS A 127 -3.46 9.41 21.50
N HIS A 128 -3.66 9.35 20.18
CA HIS A 128 -4.96 9.02 19.59
C HIS A 128 -5.40 7.59 19.95
N HIS A 129 -4.47 6.62 19.97
CA HIS A 129 -4.78 5.25 20.41
C HIS A 129 -5.28 5.17 21.85
N ALA A 130 -4.69 5.95 22.77
CA ALA A 130 -5.17 6.03 24.14
C ALA A 130 -6.60 6.61 24.25
N VAL A 131 -6.92 7.62 23.43
CA VAL A 131 -8.27 8.20 23.35
C VAL A 131 -9.27 7.18 22.81
N TYR A 132 -8.94 6.47 21.73
CA TYR A 132 -9.82 5.44 21.17
C TYR A 132 -10.01 4.27 22.14
N ALA A 133 -8.97 3.80 22.81
CA ALA A 133 -9.07 2.72 23.79
C ALA A 133 -10.04 3.07 24.93
N LYS A 134 -9.98 4.31 25.43
CA LYS A 134 -10.94 4.82 26.40
C LYS A 134 -12.36 4.88 25.82
N LEU A 135 -12.52 5.47 24.63
CA LEU A 135 -13.83 5.61 23.98
C LEU A 135 -14.51 4.24 23.73
N TYR A 136 -13.75 3.23 23.30
CA TYR A 136 -14.25 1.88 23.08
C TYR A 136 -14.56 1.15 24.40
N GLY A 137 -13.81 1.43 25.48
CA GLY A 137 -14.13 0.97 26.83
C GLY A 137 -15.47 1.53 27.31
N ASP A 138 -15.61 2.86 27.25
CA ASP A 138 -16.83 3.58 27.65
C ASP A 138 -18.06 3.10 26.84
N LEU A 139 -17.89 2.86 25.53
CA LEU A 139 -18.97 2.30 24.69
C LEU A 139 -19.33 0.87 25.08
N ARG A 140 -18.35 0.01 25.37
CA ARG A 140 -18.61 -1.37 25.82
C ARG A 140 -19.41 -1.42 27.11
N GLU A 141 -19.08 -0.58 28.08
CA GLU A 141 -19.81 -0.49 29.35
C GLU A 141 -21.25 -0.04 29.12
N ARG A 142 -21.47 1.02 28.33
CA ARG A 142 -22.82 1.51 28.02
C ARG A 142 -23.68 0.49 27.27
N PHE A 143 -23.10 -0.28 26.35
CA PHE A 143 -23.83 -1.36 25.67
C PHE A 143 -24.09 -2.57 26.57
N ALA A 144 -23.22 -2.86 27.54
CA ALA A 144 -23.45 -3.91 28.53
C ALA A 144 -24.60 -3.55 29.49
N GLU A 145 -24.69 -2.29 29.93
CA GLU A 145 -25.80 -1.78 30.76
C GLU A 145 -27.15 -1.83 30.03
N MET A 146 -27.16 -1.56 28.72
CA MET A 146 -28.37 -1.70 27.89
C MET A 146 -28.81 -3.16 27.69
N ALA A 147 -27.88 -4.11 27.68
CA ALA A 147 -28.18 -5.53 27.50
C ALA A 147 -28.82 -6.18 28.76
N THR A 148 -28.68 -5.57 29.94
CA THR A 148 -29.32 -5.99 31.19
C THR A 148 -30.74 -5.46 31.41
N LEU A 149 -31.26 -4.64 30.48
CA LEU A 149 -32.58 -4.02 30.54
C LEU A 149 -33.64 -4.70 29.65
N VAL A 150 -33.36 -5.92 29.16
CA VAL A 150 -34.31 -6.76 28.39
C VAL A 150 -34.52 -8.09 29.10
#